data_AF-A0A075G370-F1
#
_entry.id   AF-A0A075G370-F1
#
_cell.length_a   1.000
_cell.length_b   1.000
_cell.length_c   1.000
_cell.angle_alpha   90.00
_cell.angle_beta   90.00
_cell.angle_gamma   90.00
#
_symmetry.space_group_name_H-M   'P 1'
#
loop_
_entity.id
_entity.type
_entity.pdbx_description
1 polymer ?
#
loop_
_entity_poly.entity_id
_entity_poly.type
_entity_poly.pdbx_seq_one_letter_code
_entity_poly.pdbx_strand_id
1 'polypeptide(L)'
;MGLTKLSDEQIQTALQDLEGWSVVDGKLHKEFQFSDFNEAFGFMARASMHIEKMNHHPEWFNVYNKLVVDLMTHDASGITENDTNLAKILNSL
;
A
#
# COMPACT_ATOMS: atom_id res chain seq x y z
N MET A 1 -2.20 7.69 -20.79
CA MET A 1 -2.74 8.74 -19.89
C MET A 1 -2.08 8.53 -18.55
N GLY A 2 -1.36 9.51 -18.03
CA GLY A 2 -0.66 9.37 -16.75
C GLY A 2 -1.66 9.29 -15.58
N LEU A 3 -1.30 8.55 -14.54
CA LEU A 3 -2.07 8.53 -13.30
C LEU A 3 -2.03 9.93 -12.68
N THR A 4 -3.20 10.44 -12.31
CA THR A 4 -3.34 11.78 -11.76
C THR A 4 -3.27 11.69 -10.23
N LYS A 5 -2.46 12.56 -9.63
CA LYS A 5 -2.39 12.71 -8.17
C LYS A 5 -3.76 13.08 -7.62
N LEU A 6 -4.20 12.36 -6.59
CA LEU A 6 -5.45 12.64 -5.89
C LEU A 6 -5.36 13.95 -5.11
N SER A 7 -6.49 14.64 -4.97
CA SER A 7 -6.63 15.76 -4.03
C SER A 7 -6.68 15.26 -2.59
N ASP A 8 -6.43 16.16 -1.64
CA ASP A 8 -6.52 15.82 -0.21
C ASP A 8 -7.92 15.29 0.16
N GLU A 9 -8.99 15.86 -0.41
CA GLU A 9 -10.36 15.39 -0.19
C GLU A 9 -10.60 13.97 -0.71
N GLN A 10 -10.06 13.65 -1.89
CA GLN A 10 -10.13 12.30 -2.45
C GLN A 10 -9.34 11.30 -1.60
N ILE A 11 -8.17 11.70 -1.08
CA ILE A 11 -7.35 10.87 -0.19
C ILE A 11 -8.10 10.61 1.12
N GLN A 12 -8.66 11.66 1.75
CA GLN A 12 -9.44 11.50 2.98
C GLN A 12 -10.66 10.62 2.79
N THR A 13 -11.33 10.72 1.64
CA THR A 13 -12.45 9.84 1.29
C THR A 13 -11.97 8.39 1.15
N ALA A 14 -10.88 8.15 0.43
CA ALA A 14 -10.33 6.81 0.26
C ALA A 14 -9.90 6.17 1.59
N LEU A 15 -9.34 6.96 2.52
CA LEU A 15 -8.91 6.48 3.83
C LEU A 15 -10.05 5.91 4.69
N GLN A 16 -11.30 6.31 4.46
CA GLN A 16 -12.46 5.78 5.18
C GLN A 16 -12.64 4.27 4.97
N ASP A 17 -12.22 3.77 3.80
CA ASP A 17 -12.30 2.34 3.43
C ASP A 17 -10.95 1.62 3.57
N LEU A 18 -9.90 2.30 4.04
CA LEU A 18 -8.54 1.78 4.16
C LEU A 18 -8.14 1.61 5.62
N GLU A 19 -8.79 0.67 6.31
CA GLU A 19 -8.51 0.40 7.72
C GLU A 19 -7.02 0.17 7.97
N GLY A 20 -6.47 0.90 8.96
CA GLY A 20 -5.07 0.85 9.37
C GLY A 20 -4.09 1.61 8.46
N TRP A 21 -4.56 2.25 7.38
CA TRP A 21 -3.74 3.13 6.55
C TRP A 21 -3.82 4.58 7.03
N SER A 22 -2.74 5.32 6.81
CA SER A 22 -2.65 6.76 7.07
C SER A 22 -1.78 7.43 6.02
N VAL A 23 -1.71 8.77 6.02
CA VAL A 23 -0.75 9.49 5.18
C VAL A 23 0.44 9.92 6.04
N VAL A 24 1.63 9.48 5.66
CA VAL A 24 2.91 9.85 6.30
C VAL A 24 3.87 10.27 5.19
N ASP A 25 4.47 11.45 5.33
CA ASP A 25 5.44 12.00 4.36
C ASP A 25 4.97 11.97 2.88
N GLY A 26 3.66 12.17 2.66
CA GLY A 26 3.05 12.19 1.34
C GLY A 26 2.81 10.81 0.71
N LYS A 27 2.93 9.73 1.48
CA LYS A 27 2.67 8.35 1.07
C LYS A 27 1.54 7.74 1.88
N LEU A 28 0.82 6.78 1.32
CA LEU A 28 -0.03 5.90 2.12
C LEU A 28 0.87 4.96 2.91
N HIS A 29 0.67 4.89 4.22
CA HIS A 29 1.50 4.16 5.16
C HIS A 29 0.67 3.20 6.00
N LYS A 30 1.12 1.95 6.12
CA LYS A 30 0.56 0.97 7.05
C LYS A 30 1.64 0.03 7.60
N GLU A 31 1.52 -0.31 8.87
CA GLU A 31 2.29 -1.38 9.49
C GLU A 31 1.41 -2.61 9.69
N PHE A 32 1.79 -3.73 9.08
CA PHE A 32 1.18 -5.04 9.31
C PHE A 32 1.97 -5.80 10.38
N GLN A 33 1.23 -6.42 11.29
CA GLN A 33 1.78 -7.23 12.37
C GLN A 33 1.25 -8.65 12.25
N PHE A 34 2.16 -9.61 12.09
CA PHE A 34 1.86 -11.03 11.95
C PHE A 34 2.29 -11.80 13.19
N SER A 35 1.91 -13.08 13.29
CA SER A 35 2.33 -13.96 14.38
C SER A 35 3.83 -14.29 14.31
N ASP A 36 4.36 -14.57 13.12
CA ASP A 36 5.76 -14.89 12.87
C ASP A 36 6.24 -14.46 11.47
N PHE A 37 7.50 -14.79 11.15
CA PHE A 37 8.09 -14.48 9.84
C PHE A 37 7.49 -15.30 8.69
N ASN A 38 7.04 -16.54 8.95
CA ASN A 38 6.48 -17.38 7.90
C ASN A 38 5.15 -16.81 7.40
N GLU A 39 4.31 -16.34 8.32
CA GLU A 39 3.05 -15.66 7.99
C GLU A 39 3.31 -14.35 7.25
N ALA A 40 4.24 -13.51 7.73
CA ALA A 40 4.60 -12.25 7.09
C ALA A 40 5.11 -12.46 5.65
N PHE A 41 6.04 -13.40 5.46
CA PHE A 41 6.56 -13.70 4.13
C PHE A 41 5.50 -14.35 3.22
N GLY A 42 4.63 -15.19 3.78
CA GLY A 42 3.48 -15.75 3.06
C GLY A 42 2.53 -14.68 2.55
N PHE A 43 2.27 -13.64 3.34
CA PHE A 43 1.53 -12.45 2.90
C PHE A 43 2.26 -11.72 1.77
N MET A 44 3.56 -11.45 1.93
CA MET A 44 4.38 -10.77 0.91
C MET A 44 4.38 -11.54 -0.44
N ALA A 45 4.44 -12.87 -0.39
CA ALA A 45 4.41 -13.73 -1.57
C ALA A 45 3.05 -13.70 -2.30
N ARG A 46 1.93 -13.64 -1.56
CA ARG A 46 0.60 -13.46 -2.18
C ARG A 46 0.46 -12.06 -2.76
N ALA A 47 0.89 -11.05 -2.02
CA ALA A 47 0.85 -9.65 -2.43
C ALA A 47 1.62 -9.40 -3.73
N SER A 48 2.80 -10.02 -3.91
CA SER A 48 3.65 -9.83 -5.09
C SER A 48 2.94 -10.13 -6.41
N MET A 49 2.05 -11.14 -6.44
CA MET A 49 1.27 -11.48 -7.64
C MET A 49 0.32 -10.34 -8.06
N HIS A 50 -0.28 -9.65 -7.07
CA HIS A 50 -1.16 -8.52 -7.32
C HIS A 50 -0.38 -7.26 -7.70
N ILE A 51 0.73 -7.02 -7.01
CA ILE A 51 1.67 -5.93 -7.26
C ILE A 51 2.16 -5.96 -8.72
N GLU A 52 2.63 -7.13 -9.17
CA GLU A 52 3.08 -7.32 -10.56
C GLU A 52 1.93 -7.17 -11.56
N LYS A 53 0.76 -7.74 -11.27
CA LYS A 53 -0.43 -7.59 -12.14
C LYS A 53 -0.85 -6.14 -12.31
N MET A 54 -0.73 -5.33 -11.26
CA MET A 54 -1.02 -3.89 -11.31
C MET A 54 0.11 -3.08 -11.96
N ASN A 55 1.31 -3.66 -12.09
CA ASN A 55 2.53 -2.94 -12.45
C ASN A 55 2.72 -1.68 -11.57
N HIS A 56 2.51 -1.85 -10.26
CA HIS A 56 2.56 -0.78 -9.27
C HIS A 56 3.18 -1.31 -7.99
N HIS A 57 4.43 -0.96 -7.73
CA HIS A 57 5.25 -1.58 -6.69
C HIS A 57 5.26 -0.74 -5.40
N PRO A 58 5.11 -1.37 -4.22
CA PRO A 58 5.25 -0.70 -2.95
C PRO A 58 6.72 -0.43 -2.62
N GLU A 59 6.96 0.53 -1.74
CA GLU A 59 8.12 0.50 -0.88
C GLU A 59 7.76 -0.29 0.37
N TRP A 60 8.59 -1.25 0.78
CA TRP A 60 8.32 -2.03 1.98
C TRP A 60 9.57 -2.37 2.78
N PHE A 61 9.39 -2.56 4.08
CA PHE A 61 10.44 -2.96 5.02
C PHE A 61 9.91 -4.06 5.94
N ASN A 62 10.52 -5.24 5.89
CA ASN A 62 10.15 -6.37 6.72
C ASN A 62 11.24 -6.69 7.75
N VAL A 63 10.84 -6.85 9.01
CA VAL A 63 11.68 -7.38 10.08
C VAL A 63 10.86 -8.39 10.88
N TYR A 64 11.26 -9.67 10.81
CA TYR A 64 10.56 -10.78 11.44
C TYR A 64 9.06 -10.76 11.07
N ASN A 65 8.19 -10.51 12.04
CA ASN A 65 6.74 -10.54 11.87
C ASN A 65 6.11 -9.16 11.62
N LYS A 66 6.91 -8.11 11.42
CA LYS A 66 6.45 -6.76 11.08
C LYS A 66 6.75 -6.43 9.62
N LEU A 67 5.76 -5.91 8.89
CA LEU A 67 5.91 -5.40 7.54
C LEU A 67 5.39 -3.97 7.48
N VAL A 68 6.28 -3.03 7.21
CA VAL A 68 5.93 -1.63 6.92
C VAL A 68 5.74 -1.50 5.42
N VAL A 69 4.65 -0.88 4.99
CA VAL A 69 4.33 -0.65 3.58
C VAL A 69 4.02 0.83 3.35
N ASP A 70 4.72 1.40 2.37
CA ASP A 70 4.55 2.76 1.89
C ASP A 70 4.17 2.74 0.40
N LEU A 71 3.10 3.44 0.02
CA LEU A 71 2.59 3.52 -1.35
C LEU A 71 2.55 4.96 -1.85
N MET A 72 3.19 5.20 -2.99
CA MET A 72 3.11 6.43 -3.75
C MET A 72 3.47 6.17 -5.21
N THR A 73 2.76 6.81 -6.13
CA THR A 73 3.07 6.73 -7.56
C THR A 73 4.18 7.72 -7.91
N HIS A 74 5.41 7.21 -8.09
CA HIS A 74 6.60 8.02 -8.36
C HIS A 74 6.43 8.99 -9.54
N ASP A 75 5.90 8.51 -10.65
CA ASP A 75 5.69 9.30 -11.87
C ASP A 75 4.73 10.49 -11.66
N ALA A 76 3.79 10.36 -10.73
CA ALA A 76 2.83 11.40 -10.37
C ALA A 76 3.30 12.26 -9.18
N SER A 77 4.43 11.91 -8.55
CA SER A 77 4.94 12.55 -7.33
C SER A 77 3.85 12.71 -6.25
N GLY A 78 3.07 11.66 -6.04
CA GLY A 78 2.00 11.64 -5.05
C GLY A 78 1.11 10.41 -5.12
N ILE A 79 0.15 10.37 -4.19
CA ILE A 79 -0.83 9.30 -4.07
C ILE A 79 -1.81 9.38 -5.24
N THR A 80 -2.01 8.27 -5.95
CA THR A 80 -2.98 8.11 -7.04
C THR A 80 -3.98 7.01 -6.71
N GLU A 81 -4.93 6.76 -7.62
CA GLU A 81 -5.85 5.64 -7.50
C GLU A 81 -5.14 4.29 -7.38
N ASN A 82 -3.99 4.12 -8.04
CA ASN A 82 -3.21 2.87 -7.95
C ASN A 82 -2.76 2.56 -6.52
N ASP A 83 -2.32 3.58 -5.78
CA ASP A 83 -1.91 3.44 -4.39
C ASP A 83 -3.09 3.00 -3.51
N THR A 84 -4.26 3.64 -3.69
CA THR A 84 -5.48 3.27 -2.95
C THR A 84 -6.00 1.88 -3.31
N ASN A 85 -5.89 1.48 -4.57
CA ASN A 85 -6.32 0.16 -5.06
C ASN A 85 -5.40 -0.95 -4.54
N LEU A 86 -4.08 -0.72 -4.55
CA LEU A 86 -3.13 -1.66 -3.98
C LEU A 86 -3.34 -1.78 -2.46
N ALA A 87 -3.55 -0.67 -1.74
CA ALA A 87 -3.87 -0.69 -0.31
C ALA A 87 -5.12 -1.54 0.01
N LYS A 88 -6.19 -1.42 -0.79
CA LYS A 88 -7.39 -2.27 -0.67
C LYS A 88 -7.10 -3.75 -0.88
N ILE A 89 -6.30 -4.08 -1.89
CA ILE A 89 -5.89 -5.46 -2.15
C ILE A 89 -5.10 -6.02 -0.97
N LEU A 90 -4.12 -5.27 -0.45
CA LEU A 90 -3.31 -5.70 0.68
C LEU A 90 -4.15 -5.92 1.94
N ASN A 91 -5.18 -5.11 2.19
CA ASN A 91 -6.11 -5.34 3.30
C ASN A 91 -6.97 -6.61 3.15
N SER A 92 -7.12 -7.15 1.94
CA SER A 92 -7.96 -8.32 1.66
C SER A 92 -7.22 -9.66 1.70
N LEU A 93 -5.89 -9.65 1.91
CA LEU A 93 -4.99 -10.82 1.91
C LEU A 93 -4.75 -11.41 3.30
#